data_AF-A0A6G3XIL8-F1
#
_entry.id   AF-A0A6G3XIL8-F1
#
_cell.length_a   1.000
_cell.length_b   1.000
_cell.length_c   1.000
_cell.angle_alpha   90.00
_cell.angle_beta   90.00
_cell.angle_gamma   90.00
#
_symmetry.space_group_name_H-M   'P 1'
#
loop_
_entity.id
_entity.type
_entity.pdbx_description
1 polymer ?
#
loop_
_entity_poly.entity_id
_entity_poly.type
_entity_poly.pdbx_seq_one_letter_code
_entity_poly.pdbx_strand_id
1 'polypeptide(L)'
;RYARRVERRPWWFLAGGVVLLAILSFPVFFIQLGHIGDGADPKSFTDRRAFDLMSSAFGPGSNGPLTLVIDQTKVSSGDRSALADQAQKALTGVPDAAVITQLTATSDGDVLTATAYSVAAPQDERTTSLTNRLTDDVLPQAVSGYDASTYVTGTTAAQVDFLDIVSSRLPLIIA
;
A
#
# COMPACT_ATOMS: atom_id res chain seq x y z
N ARG A 1 54.63 3.18 9.07
CA ARG A 1 54.94 3.24 7.60
C ARG A 1 53.72 3.59 6.75
N TYR A 2 52.54 2.99 6.99
CA TYR A 2 51.30 3.33 6.28
C TYR A 2 50.74 4.73 6.61
N ALA A 3 50.76 5.16 7.87
CA ALA A 3 50.31 6.49 8.29
C ALA A 3 50.98 7.65 7.52
N ARG A 4 52.33 7.62 7.38
CA ARG A 4 53.08 8.61 6.58
C ARG A 4 52.72 8.64 5.09
N ARG A 5 52.15 7.55 4.56
CA ARG A 5 51.68 7.45 3.16
C ARG A 5 50.33 8.13 2.98
N VAL A 6 49.47 8.03 3.99
CA VAL A 6 48.18 8.69 4.05
C VAL A 6 48.35 10.19 4.26
N GLU A 7 49.23 10.62 5.18
CA GLU A 7 49.53 12.04 5.43
C GLU A 7 50.03 12.80 4.19
N ARG A 8 50.73 12.14 3.27
CA ARG A 8 51.24 12.80 2.05
C ARG A 8 50.16 13.09 1.02
N ARG A 9 49.05 12.34 1.02
CA ARG A 9 47.95 12.45 0.05
C ARG A 9 46.60 12.15 0.71
N PRO A 10 46.21 12.90 1.76
CA PRO A 10 45.05 12.56 2.59
C PRO A 10 43.75 12.53 1.79
N TRP A 11 43.59 13.45 0.83
CA TRP A 11 42.42 13.56 -0.03
C TRP A 11 42.15 12.32 -0.89
N TRP A 12 43.17 11.60 -1.34
CA TRP A 12 42.98 10.39 -2.16
C TRP A 12 42.43 9.22 -1.33
N PHE A 13 42.91 9.07 -0.10
CA PHE A 13 42.41 8.06 0.83
C PHE A 13 41.01 8.42 1.34
N LEU A 14 40.76 9.71 1.62
CA LEU A 14 39.43 10.20 1.99
C LEU A 14 38.43 9.97 0.85
N ALA A 15 38.74 10.41 -0.37
CA ALA A 15 37.87 10.23 -1.53
C ALA A 15 37.63 8.75 -1.82
N GLY A 16 38.68 7.92 -1.78
CA GLY A 16 38.54 6.47 -1.95
C GLY A 16 37.66 5.83 -0.88
N GLY A 17 37.81 6.23 0.38
CA GLY A 17 36.95 5.77 1.48
C GLY A 17 35.50 6.20 1.32
N VAL A 18 35.25 7.46 0.97
CA VAL A 18 33.90 7.98 0.72
C VAL A 18 33.23 7.28 -0.46
N VAL A 19 33.96 7.09 -1.57
CA VAL A 19 33.44 6.37 -2.74
C VAL A 19 33.13 4.91 -2.39
N LEU A 20 34.00 4.24 -1.63
CA LEU A 20 33.75 2.88 -1.18
C LEU A 20 32.50 2.80 -0.30
N LEU A 21 32.36 3.71 0.67
CA LEU A 21 31.17 3.78 1.53
C LEU A 21 29.91 4.07 0.71
N ALA A 22 29.95 4.99 -0.25
CA ALA A 22 28.80 5.28 -1.11
C ALA A 22 28.37 4.06 -1.94
N ILE A 23 29.32 3.29 -2.47
CA ILE A 23 29.03 2.02 -3.18
C ILE A 23 28.39 1.00 -2.23
N LEU A 24 28.93 0.86 -1.01
CA LEU A 24 28.37 -0.06 0.00
C LEU A 24 27.00 0.37 0.50
N SER A 25 26.70 1.67 0.52
CA SER A 25 25.40 2.22 0.93
C SER A 25 24.36 2.23 -0.20
N PHE A 26 24.77 2.03 -1.45
CA PHE A 26 23.85 2.02 -2.60
C PHE A 26 22.66 1.05 -2.45
N PRO A 27 22.81 -0.18 -1.89
CA PRO A 27 21.68 -1.09 -1.66
C PRO A 27 20.58 -0.54 -0.74
N VAL A 28 20.88 0.43 0.12
CA VAL A 28 19.89 1.02 1.05
C VAL A 28 18.75 1.70 0.30
N PHE A 29 19.01 2.25 -0.89
CA PHE A 29 17.98 2.86 -1.73
C PHE A 29 16.98 1.86 -2.34
N PHE A 30 17.25 0.56 -2.22
CA PHE A 30 16.38 -0.51 -2.75
C PHE A 30 15.68 -1.30 -1.63
N ILE A 31 15.83 -0.90 -0.37
CA ILE A 31 15.16 -1.57 0.74
C ILE A 31 13.67 -1.23 0.68
N GLN A 32 12.86 -2.23 0.37
CA GLN A 32 11.42 -2.16 0.51
C GLN A 32 11.07 -2.46 1.97
N LEU A 33 10.44 -1.49 2.65
CA LEU A 33 9.81 -1.76 3.92
C LEU A 33 8.52 -2.52 3.63
N GLY A 34 8.48 -3.78 4.03
CA GLY A 34 7.30 -4.61 3.92
C GLY A 34 7.13 -5.39 5.21
N HIS A 35 5.90 -5.72 5.54
CA HIS A 35 5.67 -6.63 6.65
C HIS A 35 5.89 -8.07 6.20
N ILE A 36 6.49 -8.85 7.09
CA ILE A 36 6.72 -10.27 6.86
C ILE A 36 5.40 -10.99 7.16
N GLY A 37 4.68 -11.37 6.11
CA GLY A 37 3.50 -12.25 6.21
C GLY A 37 3.81 -13.69 5.85
N ASP A 38 2.80 -14.55 5.90
CA ASP A 38 2.89 -16.01 5.66
C ASP A 38 3.55 -16.37 4.31
N GLY A 39 3.53 -15.46 3.34
CA GLY A 39 4.23 -15.60 2.06
C GLY A 39 5.76 -15.64 2.17
N ALA A 40 6.34 -15.27 3.30
CA ALA A 40 7.77 -15.34 3.57
C ALA A 40 8.18 -16.62 4.31
N ASP A 41 7.22 -17.41 4.78
CA ASP A 41 7.49 -18.59 5.60
C ASP A 41 8.05 -19.78 4.81
N PRO A 42 8.74 -20.73 5.50
CA PRO A 42 9.18 -21.97 4.90
C PRO A 42 8.03 -22.74 4.25
N LYS A 43 8.26 -23.29 3.05
CA LYS A 43 7.26 -24.09 2.30
C LYS A 43 6.78 -25.35 3.04
N SER A 44 7.47 -25.77 4.09
CA SER A 44 7.05 -26.87 4.96
C SER A 44 5.87 -26.49 5.86
N PHE A 45 5.64 -25.21 6.13
CA PHE A 45 4.62 -24.76 7.07
C PHE A 45 3.22 -24.75 6.43
N THR A 46 2.19 -24.91 7.25
CA THR A 46 0.80 -25.06 6.80
C THR A 46 0.17 -23.74 6.35
N ASP A 47 0.51 -22.64 7.01
CA ASP A 47 0.16 -21.25 6.65
C ASP A 47 0.74 -20.86 5.28
N ARG A 48 2.02 -21.11 5.03
CA ARG A 48 2.67 -20.88 3.74
C ARG A 48 1.97 -21.61 2.60
N ARG A 49 1.57 -22.87 2.86
CA ARG A 49 0.82 -23.68 1.87
C ARG A 49 -0.58 -23.13 1.65
N ALA A 50 -1.26 -22.68 2.70
CA ALA A 50 -2.57 -22.03 2.58
C ALA A 50 -2.46 -20.74 1.74
N PHE A 51 -1.44 -19.91 1.99
CA PHE A 51 -1.15 -18.70 1.22
C PHE A 51 -0.95 -19.00 -0.28
N ASP A 52 -0.15 -20.02 -0.60
CA ASP A 52 0.12 -20.43 -1.98
C ASP A 52 -1.14 -20.99 -2.67
N LEU A 53 -1.95 -21.77 -1.96
CA LEU A 53 -3.21 -22.31 -2.48
C LEU A 53 -4.21 -21.19 -2.75
N MET A 54 -4.34 -20.23 -1.83
CA MET A 54 -5.20 -19.07 -1.99
C MET A 54 -4.75 -18.22 -3.19
N SER A 55 -3.45 -17.94 -3.29
CA SER A 55 -2.85 -17.19 -4.41
C SER A 55 -3.06 -17.87 -5.76
N SER A 56 -2.92 -19.20 -5.83
CA SER A 56 -3.01 -19.94 -7.09
C SER A 56 -4.45 -20.12 -7.56
N ALA A 57 -5.41 -20.28 -6.64
CA ALA A 57 -6.82 -20.44 -6.97
C ALA A 57 -7.55 -19.12 -7.23
N PHE A 58 -7.19 -18.04 -6.51
CA PHE A 58 -7.96 -16.79 -6.49
C PHE A 58 -7.13 -15.54 -6.85
N GLY A 59 -5.86 -15.72 -7.19
CA GLY A 59 -4.93 -14.64 -7.53
C GLY A 59 -4.16 -14.10 -6.31
N PRO A 60 -2.99 -13.45 -6.48
CA PRO A 60 -2.10 -13.09 -5.38
C PRO A 60 -2.71 -12.18 -4.31
N GLY A 61 -3.56 -11.22 -4.70
CA GLY A 61 -4.18 -10.27 -3.77
C GLY A 61 -5.30 -10.85 -2.91
N SER A 62 -5.70 -12.10 -3.14
CA SER A 62 -6.70 -12.81 -2.32
C SER A 62 -6.25 -13.00 -0.86
N ASN A 63 -4.95 -12.99 -0.58
CA ASN A 63 -4.40 -13.07 0.77
C ASN A 63 -4.47 -11.76 1.56
N GLY A 64 -4.92 -10.67 0.95
CA GLY A 64 -5.01 -9.38 1.62
C GLY A 64 -5.98 -8.43 0.94
N PRO A 65 -7.28 -8.77 0.89
CA PRO A 65 -8.31 -7.90 0.33
C PRO A 65 -8.37 -6.57 1.07
N LEU A 66 -8.69 -5.51 0.32
CA LEU A 66 -8.94 -4.17 0.85
C LEU A 66 -10.45 -3.95 0.91
N THR A 67 -10.95 -3.47 2.04
CA THR A 67 -12.36 -3.13 2.20
C THR A 67 -12.54 -1.62 2.03
N LEU A 68 -13.28 -1.25 0.98
CA LEU A 68 -13.64 0.12 0.67
C LEU A 68 -14.95 0.47 1.36
N VAL A 69 -15.00 1.64 1.98
CA VAL A 69 -16.15 2.13 2.72
C VAL A 69 -16.46 3.55 2.27
N ILE A 70 -17.71 3.80 1.92
CA ILE A 70 -18.23 5.14 1.63
C ILE A 70 -19.33 5.42 2.64
N ASP A 71 -19.06 6.30 3.58
CA ASP A 71 -20.04 6.83 4.54
C ASP A 71 -20.84 7.94 3.85
N GLN A 72 -22.13 7.69 3.66
CA GLN A 72 -23.09 8.60 3.04
C GLN A 72 -24.19 9.03 4.05
N THR A 73 -23.90 8.95 5.35
CA THR A 73 -24.84 9.36 6.43
C THR A 73 -25.29 10.81 6.31
N LYS A 74 -24.42 11.71 5.83
CA LYS A 74 -24.71 13.13 5.64
C LYS A 74 -25.21 13.49 4.23
N VAL A 75 -25.23 12.52 3.32
CA VAL A 75 -25.72 12.71 1.95
C VAL A 75 -27.24 12.63 1.93
N SER A 76 -27.86 13.56 1.19
CA SER A 76 -29.31 13.57 1.01
C SER A 76 -29.79 12.28 0.34
N SER A 77 -30.94 11.75 0.76
CA SER A 77 -31.45 10.46 0.25
C SER A 77 -31.71 10.48 -1.27
N GLY A 78 -32.05 11.64 -1.84
CA GLY A 78 -32.23 11.82 -3.28
C GLY A 78 -30.93 11.73 -4.08
N ASP A 79 -29.79 12.03 -3.44
CA ASP A 79 -28.47 12.04 -4.07
C ASP A 79 -27.73 10.70 -3.93
N ARG A 80 -28.13 9.85 -2.98
CA ARG A 80 -27.44 8.56 -2.69
C ARG A 80 -27.32 7.64 -3.91
N SER A 81 -28.34 7.59 -4.77
CA SER A 81 -28.27 6.78 -6.00
C SER A 81 -27.26 7.34 -7.00
N ALA A 82 -27.22 8.67 -7.17
CA ALA A 82 -26.28 9.32 -8.09
C ALA A 82 -24.84 9.20 -7.58
N LEU A 83 -24.64 9.33 -6.26
CA LEU A 83 -23.36 9.06 -5.61
C LEU A 83 -22.90 7.62 -5.82
N ALA A 84 -23.76 6.63 -5.61
CA ALA A 84 -23.41 5.22 -5.82
C ALA A 84 -22.99 4.94 -7.27
N ASP A 85 -23.71 5.48 -8.25
CA ASP A 85 -23.36 5.34 -9.67
C ASP A 85 -22.03 6.02 -10.02
N GLN A 86 -21.79 7.22 -9.47
CA GLN A 86 -20.53 7.95 -9.65
C GLN A 86 -19.36 7.18 -9.05
N ALA A 87 -19.52 6.70 -7.82
CA ALA A 87 -18.49 5.95 -7.12
C ALA A 87 -18.21 4.61 -7.79
N GLN A 88 -19.25 3.90 -8.24
CA GLN A 88 -19.09 2.65 -8.97
C GLN A 88 -18.30 2.85 -10.26
N LYS A 89 -18.54 3.95 -11.00
CA LYS A 89 -17.77 4.31 -12.20
C LYS A 89 -16.31 4.64 -11.87
N ALA A 90 -16.06 5.42 -10.83
CA ALA A 90 -14.70 5.77 -10.41
C ALA A 90 -13.87 4.53 -10.03
N LEU A 91 -14.52 3.50 -9.47
CA LEU A 91 -13.87 2.23 -9.12
C LEU A 91 -13.68 1.27 -10.32
N THR A 92 -14.12 1.62 -11.53
CA THR A 92 -13.85 0.81 -12.72
C THR A 92 -12.47 1.08 -13.28
N GLY A 93 -11.72 0.01 -13.57
CA GLY A 93 -10.42 0.12 -14.25
C GLY A 93 -9.31 0.76 -13.41
N VAL A 94 -9.42 0.73 -12.08
CA VAL A 94 -8.35 1.19 -11.18
C VAL A 94 -7.09 0.36 -11.45
N PRO A 95 -5.94 0.99 -11.77
CA PRO A 95 -4.73 0.22 -12.06
C PRO A 95 -4.28 -0.58 -10.83
N ASP A 96 -3.66 -1.74 -11.06
CA ASP A 96 -3.24 -2.71 -10.03
C ASP A 96 -4.38 -3.40 -9.25
N ALA A 97 -5.64 -3.00 -9.46
CA ALA A 97 -6.80 -3.75 -8.98
C ALA A 97 -7.12 -4.90 -9.94
N ALA A 98 -7.09 -6.14 -9.45
CA ALA A 98 -7.55 -7.31 -10.19
C ALA A 98 -9.07 -7.30 -10.33
N VAL A 99 -9.75 -7.02 -9.22
CA VAL A 99 -11.21 -6.90 -9.17
C VAL A 99 -11.61 -6.01 -8.00
N ILE A 100 -12.61 -5.16 -8.24
CA ILE A 100 -13.32 -4.42 -7.20
C ILE A 100 -14.77 -4.86 -7.29
N THR A 101 -15.34 -5.36 -6.19
CA THR A 101 -16.73 -5.83 -6.17
C THR A 101 -17.70 -4.65 -6.35
N GLN A 102 -18.96 -4.96 -6.68
CA GLN A 102 -20.00 -3.94 -6.72
C GLN A 102 -20.20 -3.31 -5.33
N LEU A 103 -20.40 -2.00 -5.31
CA LEU A 103 -20.78 -1.28 -4.10
C LEU A 103 -22.14 -1.76 -3.63
N THR A 104 -22.19 -2.22 -2.39
CA THR A 104 -23.42 -2.71 -1.75
C THR A 104 -23.74 -1.84 -0.55
N ALA A 105 -24.98 -1.37 -0.46
CA ALA A 105 -25.43 -0.60 0.69
C ALA A 105 -25.63 -1.51 1.92
N THR A 106 -25.31 -0.99 3.09
CA THR A 106 -25.69 -1.59 4.37
C THR A 106 -27.20 -1.63 4.55
N SER A 107 -27.70 -2.42 5.50
CA SER A 107 -29.13 -2.61 5.73
C SER A 107 -29.87 -1.31 6.10
N ASP A 108 -29.17 -0.36 6.73
CA ASP A 108 -29.64 1.00 7.03
C ASP A 108 -29.48 1.97 5.85
N GLY A 109 -28.74 1.60 4.81
CA GLY A 109 -28.49 2.40 3.62
C GLY A 109 -27.50 3.55 3.83
N ASP A 110 -26.86 3.64 5.00
CA ASP A 110 -25.99 4.75 5.38
C ASP A 110 -24.56 4.60 4.91
N VAL A 111 -24.14 3.39 4.56
CA VAL A 111 -22.78 3.08 4.11
C VAL A 111 -22.82 2.23 2.85
N LEU A 112 -21.93 2.51 1.90
CA LEU A 112 -21.63 1.61 0.78
C LEU A 112 -20.32 0.90 1.04
N THR A 113 -20.27 -0.41 0.79
CA THR A 113 -19.05 -1.21 0.92
C THR A 113 -18.72 -1.94 -0.37
N ALA A 114 -17.42 -2.08 -0.64
CA ALA A 114 -16.89 -2.91 -1.71
C ALA A 114 -15.57 -3.54 -1.26
N THR A 115 -15.18 -4.63 -1.91
CA THR A 115 -13.90 -5.29 -1.66
C THR A 115 -13.03 -5.16 -2.91
N ALA A 116 -11.83 -4.62 -2.74
CA ALA A 116 -10.81 -4.54 -3.78
C ALA A 116 -9.74 -5.60 -3.56
N TYR A 117 -9.37 -6.28 -4.65
CA TYR A 117 -8.32 -7.29 -4.67
C TYR A 117 -7.20 -6.80 -5.59
N SER A 118 -5.96 -6.84 -5.11
CA SER A 118 -4.78 -6.49 -5.89
C SER A 118 -4.42 -7.58 -6.91
N VAL A 119 -3.81 -7.20 -8.02
CA VAL A 119 -3.15 -8.14 -8.95
C VAL A 119 -1.89 -8.78 -8.34
N ALA A 120 -1.40 -8.21 -7.23
CA ALA A 120 -0.16 -8.57 -6.59
C ALA A 120 -0.38 -9.04 -5.14
N ALA A 121 0.67 -9.60 -4.53
CA ALA A 121 0.62 -10.05 -3.15
C ALA A 121 0.47 -8.85 -2.17
N PRO A 122 -0.04 -9.05 -0.94
CA PRO A 122 -0.23 -7.97 0.03
C PRO A 122 1.04 -7.16 0.32
N GLN A 123 2.21 -7.83 0.31
CA GLN A 123 3.52 -7.22 0.54
C GLN A 123 4.18 -6.60 -0.69
N ASP A 124 3.55 -6.67 -1.87
CA ASP A 124 4.08 -6.11 -3.12
C ASP A 124 3.82 -4.59 -3.19
N GLU A 125 4.78 -3.84 -3.73
CA GLU A 125 4.69 -2.38 -3.90
C GLU A 125 3.48 -1.96 -4.75
N ARG A 126 3.02 -2.80 -5.67
CA ARG A 126 1.79 -2.56 -6.45
C ARG A 126 0.55 -2.55 -5.58
N THR A 127 0.50 -3.37 -4.53
CA THR A 127 -0.61 -3.36 -3.57
C THR A 127 -0.56 -2.10 -2.70
N THR A 128 0.64 -1.66 -2.30
CA THR A 128 0.81 -0.38 -1.59
C THR A 128 0.35 0.79 -2.46
N SER A 129 0.76 0.80 -3.73
CA SER A 129 0.36 1.82 -4.71
C SER A 129 -1.15 1.83 -4.95
N LEU A 130 -1.80 0.65 -4.99
CA LEU A 130 -3.24 0.53 -5.10
C LEU A 130 -3.95 1.13 -3.87
N THR A 131 -3.52 0.78 -2.66
CA THR A 131 -4.09 1.32 -1.40
C THR A 131 -4.00 2.83 -1.36
N ASN A 132 -2.83 3.41 -1.67
CA ASN A 132 -2.62 4.85 -1.62
C ASN A 132 -3.43 5.54 -2.71
N ARG A 133 -3.48 5.00 -3.93
CA ARG A 133 -4.31 5.53 -5.02
C ARG A 133 -5.81 5.49 -4.69
N LEU A 134 -6.28 4.43 -4.03
CA LEU A 134 -7.67 4.35 -3.60
C LEU A 134 -7.99 5.41 -2.52
N THR A 135 -7.06 5.60 -1.58
CA THR A 135 -7.23 6.51 -0.44
C THR A 135 -7.11 7.98 -0.83
N ASP A 136 -6.10 8.33 -1.62
CA ASP A 136 -5.71 9.71 -1.89
C ASP A 136 -6.36 10.28 -3.16
N ASP A 137 -6.66 9.44 -4.15
CA ASP A 137 -7.13 9.89 -5.47
C ASP A 137 -8.55 9.39 -5.80
N VAL A 138 -8.74 8.07 -5.89
CA VAL A 138 -9.93 7.48 -6.51
C VAL A 138 -11.18 7.70 -5.64
N LEU A 139 -11.12 7.38 -4.35
CA LEU A 139 -12.27 7.51 -3.46
C LEU A 139 -12.64 8.97 -3.18
N PRO A 140 -11.70 9.90 -2.90
CA PRO A 140 -12.03 11.31 -2.77
C PRO A 140 -12.67 11.90 -4.04
N GLN A 141 -12.20 11.51 -5.22
CA GLN A 141 -12.83 11.91 -6.49
C GLN A 141 -14.19 11.26 -6.70
N ALA A 142 -14.36 10.00 -6.29
CA ALA A 142 -15.60 9.24 -6.39
C ALA A 142 -16.76 9.93 -5.65
N VAL A 143 -16.49 10.54 -4.50
CA VAL A 143 -17.50 11.22 -3.68
C VAL A 143 -17.54 12.73 -3.84
N SER A 144 -16.71 13.28 -4.74
CA SER A 144 -16.64 14.72 -4.96
C SER A 144 -18.01 15.29 -5.34
N GLY A 145 -18.38 16.39 -4.67
CA GLY A 145 -19.69 17.04 -4.81
C GLY A 145 -20.75 16.59 -3.80
N TYR A 146 -20.46 15.58 -2.96
CA TYR A 146 -21.35 15.10 -1.91
C TYR A 146 -20.68 15.22 -0.53
N ASP A 147 -21.48 15.38 0.53
CA ASP A 147 -21.00 15.32 1.93
C ASP A 147 -20.84 13.86 2.37
N ALA A 148 -19.92 13.14 1.72
CA ALA A 148 -19.60 11.75 2.01
C ALA A 148 -18.12 11.61 2.43
N SER A 149 -17.85 10.64 3.29
CA SER A 149 -16.49 10.29 3.73
C SER A 149 -16.10 8.92 3.22
N THR A 150 -14.83 8.72 2.91
CA THR A 150 -14.34 7.46 2.32
C THR A 150 -13.21 6.87 3.12
N TYR A 151 -13.15 5.55 3.20
CA TYR A 151 -12.11 4.83 3.92
C TYR A 151 -11.67 3.59 3.13
N VAL A 152 -10.38 3.31 3.17
CA VAL A 152 -9.80 2.03 2.77
C VAL A 152 -9.36 1.32 4.04
N THR A 153 -9.83 0.10 4.22
CA THR A 153 -9.63 -0.67 5.45
C THR A 153 -9.21 -2.11 5.15
N GLY A 154 -8.93 -2.88 6.19
CA GLY A 154 -8.39 -4.23 6.10
C GLY A 154 -6.96 -4.31 6.64
N THR A 155 -6.46 -5.54 6.81
CA THR A 155 -5.13 -5.78 7.39
C THR A 155 -4.01 -5.19 6.53
N THR A 156 -4.11 -5.36 5.21
CA THR A 156 -3.16 -4.80 4.24
C THR A 156 -3.17 -3.27 4.26
N ALA A 157 -4.36 -2.64 4.32
CA ALA A 157 -4.46 -1.18 4.38
C ALA A 157 -3.81 -0.61 5.64
N ALA A 158 -4.13 -1.19 6.81
CA ALA A 158 -3.55 -0.75 8.09
C ALA A 158 -2.02 -0.89 8.12
N GLN A 159 -1.49 -1.88 7.43
CA GLN A 159 -0.06 -2.13 7.31
C GLN A 159 0.64 -1.09 6.44
N VAL A 160 0.02 -0.74 5.31
CA VAL A 160 0.49 0.34 4.43
C VAL A 160 0.48 1.67 5.19
N ASP A 161 -0.64 2.02 5.84
CA ASP A 161 -0.76 3.24 6.65
C ASP A 161 0.35 3.34 7.71
N PHE A 162 0.63 2.24 8.41
CA PHE A 162 1.70 2.20 9.40
C PHE A 162 3.07 2.48 8.78
N LEU A 163 3.38 1.87 7.63
CA LEU A 163 4.63 2.06 6.92
C LEU A 163 4.79 3.51 6.44
N ASP A 164 3.72 4.14 5.97
CA ASP A 164 3.71 5.53 5.51
C ASP A 164 3.91 6.50 6.69
N ILE A 165 3.28 6.24 7.84
CA ILE A 165 3.50 7.01 9.07
C ILE A 165 4.95 6.88 9.54
N VAL A 166 5.52 5.67 9.58
CA VAL A 166 6.91 5.49 9.99
C VAL A 166 7.84 6.20 9.02
N SER A 167 7.66 6.01 7.72
CA SER A 167 8.50 6.60 6.67
C SER A 167 8.47 8.13 6.68
N SER A 168 7.28 8.73 6.88
CA SER A 168 7.14 10.19 6.96
C SER A 168 7.77 10.79 8.23
N ARG A 169 7.84 10.03 9.32
CA ARG A 169 8.39 10.48 10.61
C ARG A 169 9.87 10.18 10.79
N LEU A 170 10.40 9.17 10.09
CA LEU A 170 11.81 8.75 10.20
C LEU A 170 12.79 9.92 10.06
N PRO A 171 12.71 10.82 9.05
CA PRO A 171 13.62 11.95 8.94
C PRO A 171 13.64 12.86 10.17
N LEU A 172 12.50 13.05 10.85
CA LEU A 172 12.41 13.86 12.07
C LEU A 172 13.03 13.18 13.29
N ILE A 173 13.09 11.85 13.29
CA ILE A 173 13.61 11.05 14.41
C ILE A 173 15.13 10.86 14.30
N ILE A 174 15.66 10.73 13.09
CA ILE A 174 17.08 10.43 12.86
C ILE A 174 17.93 11.64 12.45
N ALA A 175 17.32 12.78 12.11
CA ALA A 175 18.01 14.05 11.92
C ALA A 175 18.42 14.67 13.26
#